data_AF-A0A415KDZ3-F1
#
_entry.id   AF-A0A415KDZ3-F1
#
_cell.length_a   1.000
_cell.length_b   1.000
_cell.length_c   1.000
_cell.angle_alpha   90.00
_cell.angle_beta   90.00
_cell.angle_gamma   90.00
#
_symmetry.space_group_name_H-M   'P 1'
#
loop_
_entity.id
_entity.type
_entity.pdbx_description
1 polymer ?
#
loop_
_entity_poly.entity_id
_entity_poly.type
_entity_poly.pdbx_seq_one_letter_code
_entity_poly.pdbx_strand_id
1 'polypeptide(L)'
;MENSSIAKETFIDRLEFFMKTEGLNSNSLTVAAGLSNGLIGKALKNRSSMNSDSIERILCAYTNLSAEWLMTGKGTMYVNDQPAKASDIPNNLNSDSLVFFLRDKNKELECENRRLLVENASLRTRLELLDDSKNKTG
;
A
#
# COMPACT_ATOMS: atom_id res chain seq x y z
N MET A 1 -28.36 15.47 -10.61
CA MET A 1 -27.68 15.66 -11.91
C MET A 1 -26.20 15.67 -11.64
N GLU A 2 -25.57 14.50 -11.60
CA GLU A 2 -24.10 14.37 -11.64
C GLU A 2 -23.80 13.12 -12.49
N ASN A 3 -23.95 13.28 -13.80
CA ASN A 3 -23.24 12.44 -14.75
C ASN A 3 -21.78 12.87 -14.70
N SER A 4 -21.06 12.45 -13.67
CA SER A 4 -19.60 12.48 -13.69
C SER A 4 -19.17 11.25 -14.47
N SER A 5 -18.92 11.47 -15.77
CA SER A 5 -18.35 10.49 -16.69
C SER A 5 -17.15 9.82 -16.03
N ILE A 6 -17.32 8.57 -15.61
CA ILE A 6 -16.22 7.70 -15.23
C ILE A 6 -15.42 7.48 -16.51
N ALA A 7 -14.44 8.35 -16.76
CA ALA A 7 -13.47 8.13 -17.81
C ALA A 7 -12.81 6.78 -17.51
N LYS A 8 -12.97 5.83 -18.44
CA LYS A 8 -12.37 4.51 -18.31
C LYS A 8 -10.85 4.69 -18.24
N GLU A 9 -10.27 4.41 -17.07
CA GLU A 9 -8.84 4.51 -16.84
C GLU A 9 -8.08 3.67 -17.88
N THR A 10 -7.14 4.32 -18.56
CA THR A 10 -6.36 3.70 -19.63
C THR A 10 -5.02 3.19 -19.11
N PHE A 11 -4.32 2.39 -19.92
CA PHE A 11 -2.97 1.90 -19.61
C PHE A 11 -2.02 3.04 -19.21
N ILE A 12 -2.08 4.16 -19.93
CA ILE A 12 -1.14 5.27 -19.72
C ILE A 12 -1.43 6.02 -18.42
N ASP A 13 -2.69 6.05 -17.97
CA ASP A 13 -3.06 6.64 -16.68
C ASP A 13 -2.49 5.81 -15.53
N ARG A 14 -2.58 4.49 -15.62
CA ARG A 14 -1.98 3.57 -14.65
C ARG A 14 -0.45 3.65 -14.64
N LEU A 15 0.16 3.77 -15.82
CA LEU A 15 1.61 3.98 -15.91
C LEU A 15 2.02 5.31 -15.28
N GLU A 16 1.26 6.38 -15.51
CA GLU A 16 1.52 7.69 -14.89
C GLU A 16 1.37 7.62 -13.36
N PHE A 17 0.35 6.91 -12.86
CA PHE A 17 0.16 6.68 -11.44
C PHE A 17 1.34 5.91 -10.82
N PHE A 18 1.80 4.86 -11.49
CA PHE A 18 3.00 4.11 -11.09
C PHE A 18 4.24 5.01 -11.03
N MET A 19 4.44 5.85 -12.05
CA MET A 19 5.57 6.78 -12.05
C MET A 19 5.51 7.78 -10.90
N LYS A 20 4.33 8.30 -10.56
CA LYS A 20 4.14 9.26 -9.45
C LYS A 20 4.41 8.62 -8.09
N THR A 21 3.95 7.39 -7.88
CA THR A 21 4.12 6.66 -6.62
C THR A 21 5.58 6.27 -6.38
N GLU A 22 6.31 5.87 -7.42
CA GLU A 22 7.75 5.58 -7.36
C GLU A 22 8.65 6.84 -7.42
N GLY A 23 8.08 8.04 -7.59
CA GLY A 23 8.85 9.28 -7.73
C GLY A 23 9.69 9.35 -9.02
N LEU A 24 9.28 8.60 -10.06
CA LEU A 24 9.97 8.51 -11.34
C LEU A 24 9.54 9.65 -12.28
N ASN A 25 10.52 10.23 -12.96
CA ASN A 25 10.25 11.07 -14.12
C ASN A 25 10.36 10.27 -15.43
N SER A 26 9.85 10.83 -16.53
CA SER A 26 9.85 10.15 -17.85
C SER A 26 11.25 9.74 -18.31
N ASN A 27 12.29 10.49 -17.96
CA ASN A 27 13.66 10.16 -18.32
C ASN A 27 14.16 8.96 -17.51
N SER A 28 13.92 8.94 -16.19
CA SER A 28 14.25 7.80 -15.33
C SER A 28 13.61 6.51 -15.83
N LEU A 29 12.32 6.56 -16.19
CA LEU A 29 11.63 5.39 -16.75
C LEU A 29 12.21 4.96 -18.11
N THR A 30 12.50 5.93 -18.98
CA THR A 30 13.09 5.68 -20.30
C THR A 30 14.45 4.99 -20.17
N VAL A 31 15.33 5.48 -19.28
CA VAL A 31 16.67 4.91 -19.06
C VAL A 31 16.57 3.51 -18.45
N ALA A 32 15.73 3.32 -17.42
CA ALA A 32 15.58 2.03 -16.75
C ALA A 32 15.05 0.94 -17.69
N ALA A 33 14.05 1.26 -18.53
CA ALA A 33 13.49 0.34 -19.52
C ALA A 33 14.29 0.32 -20.85
N GLY A 34 15.32 1.16 -21.00
CA GLY A 34 16.11 1.33 -22.21
C GLY A 34 15.33 1.80 -23.44
N LEU A 35 14.24 2.53 -23.25
CA LEU A 35 13.36 3.00 -24.32
C LEU A 35 13.96 4.17 -25.10
N SER A 36 13.37 4.49 -26.26
CA SER A 36 13.75 5.68 -27.02
C SER A 36 13.40 6.97 -26.28
N ASN A 37 14.32 7.93 -26.30
CA ASN A 37 14.12 9.25 -25.67
C ASN A 37 12.82 9.91 -26.15
N GLY A 38 12.00 10.34 -25.19
CA GLY A 38 10.74 11.04 -25.45
C GLY A 38 9.53 10.14 -25.74
N LEU A 39 9.69 8.81 -25.83
CA LEU A 39 8.58 7.87 -26.04
C LEU A 39 7.55 7.97 -24.91
N ILE A 40 8.00 7.88 -23.66
CA ILE A 40 7.15 8.01 -22.46
C ILE A 40 6.47 9.39 -22.42
N GLY A 41 7.23 10.46 -22.68
CA GLY A 41 6.69 11.82 -22.68
C GLY A 41 5.60 12.02 -23.75
N LYS A 42 5.77 11.43 -24.94
CA LYS A 42 4.76 11.47 -26.01
C LYS A 42 3.53 10.64 -25.64
N ALA A 43 3.73 9.45 -25.06
CA ALA A 43 2.63 8.59 -24.62
C ALA A 43 1.76 9.28 -23.56
N LEU A 44 2.38 9.90 -22.55
CA LEU A 44 1.70 10.65 -21.49
C LEU A 44 0.92 11.85 -22.05
N LYS A 45 1.52 12.64 -22.95
CA LYS A 45 0.88 13.81 -23.54
C LYS A 45 -0.30 13.46 -24.43
N ASN A 46 -0.15 12.44 -25.28
CA ASN A 46 -1.17 12.05 -26.25
C ASN A 46 -2.20 11.07 -25.67
N ARG A 47 -2.05 10.69 -24.39
CA ARG A 47 -2.78 9.61 -23.74
C ARG A 47 -2.85 8.35 -24.62
N SER A 48 -1.73 8.02 -25.27
CA SER A 48 -1.66 6.95 -26.26
C SER A 48 -1.10 5.66 -25.66
N SER A 49 -1.56 4.53 -26.18
CA SER A 49 -0.95 3.23 -25.88
C SER A 49 0.49 3.16 -26.40
N MET A 50 1.25 2.21 -25.87
CA MET A 50 2.58 1.87 -26.36
C MET A 50 2.57 0.51 -27.07
N ASN A 51 3.65 0.19 -27.79
CA ASN A 51 3.82 -1.14 -28.37
C ASN A 51 4.14 -2.18 -27.27
N SER A 52 3.92 -3.46 -27.59
CA SER A 52 4.15 -4.56 -26.64
C SER A 52 5.61 -4.64 -26.17
N ASP A 53 6.57 -4.42 -27.07
CA ASP A 53 8.00 -4.42 -26.75
C ASP A 53 8.35 -3.38 -25.66
N SER A 54 7.85 -2.15 -25.77
CA SER A 54 8.10 -1.12 -24.75
C SER A 54 7.46 -1.47 -23.41
N ILE A 55 6.28 -2.11 -23.42
CA ILE A 55 5.59 -2.54 -22.20
C ILE A 55 6.37 -3.66 -21.53
N GLU A 56 6.82 -4.66 -22.30
CA GLU A 56 7.65 -5.77 -21.82
C GLU A 56 8.93 -5.24 -21.15
N ARG A 57 9.62 -4.31 -21.81
CA ARG A 57 10.85 -3.72 -21.28
C ARG A 57 10.64 -2.94 -19.98
N ILE A 58 9.50 -2.26 -19.83
CA ILE A 58 9.13 -1.63 -18.55
C ILE A 58 8.91 -2.70 -17.48
N LEU A 59 8.16 -3.75 -17.77
CA LEU A 59 7.88 -4.83 -16.81
C LEU A 59 9.16 -5.61 -16.43
N CYS A 60 10.12 -5.75 -17.35
CA CYS A 60 11.43 -6.30 -17.05
C CYS A 60 12.28 -5.39 -16.16
N ALA A 61 12.18 -4.07 -16.33
CA ALA A 61 12.89 -3.10 -15.50
C ALA A 61 12.30 -2.98 -14.09
N TYR A 62 10.98 -3.15 -13.96
CA TYR A 62 10.25 -3.04 -12.70
C TYR A 62 9.52 -4.37 -12.41
N THR A 63 10.28 -5.37 -11.96
CA THR A 63 9.74 -6.71 -11.68
C THR A 63 8.74 -6.75 -10.52
N ASN A 64 8.70 -5.71 -9.70
CA ASN A 64 7.71 -5.52 -8.64
C ASN A 64 6.36 -5.02 -9.16
N LEU A 65 6.29 -4.49 -10.39
CA LEU A 65 5.07 -3.99 -11.02
C LEU A 65 4.23 -5.13 -11.59
N SER A 66 2.95 -5.15 -11.24
CA SER A 66 1.98 -6.13 -11.75
C SER A 66 1.60 -5.83 -13.20
N ALA A 67 1.91 -6.76 -14.10
CA ALA A 67 1.48 -6.70 -15.50
C ALA A 67 -0.06 -6.75 -15.62
N GLU A 68 -0.73 -7.55 -14.77
CA GLU A 68 -2.18 -7.66 -14.76
C GLU A 68 -2.83 -6.31 -14.43
N TRP A 69 -2.35 -5.66 -13.38
CA TRP A 69 -2.84 -4.34 -12.98
C TRP A 69 -2.53 -3.29 -14.04
N LEU A 70 -1.30 -3.25 -14.54
CA LEU A 70 -0.91 -2.26 -15.55
C LEU A 70 -1.74 -2.40 -16.84
N MET A 71 -2.06 -3.62 -17.28
CA MET A 71 -2.79 -3.85 -18.53
C MET A 71 -4.30 -3.77 -18.37
N THR A 72 -4.85 -4.27 -17.27
CA THR A 72 -6.30 -4.45 -17.11
C THR A 72 -6.95 -3.52 -16.07
N GLY A 73 -6.14 -2.93 -15.19
CA GLY A 73 -6.61 -2.18 -14.02
C GLY A 73 -7.14 -3.07 -12.89
N LYS A 74 -6.98 -4.40 -12.98
CA LYS A 74 -7.43 -5.35 -11.96
C LYS A 74 -6.27 -5.81 -11.07
N GLY A 75 -6.57 -6.12 -9.82
CA GLY A 75 -5.58 -6.58 -8.85
C GLY A 75 -4.81 -5.42 -8.20
N THR A 76 -3.67 -5.72 -7.58
CA THR A 76 -2.80 -4.73 -6.95
C THR A 76 -1.71 -4.24 -7.90
N MET A 77 -1.29 -3.00 -7.72
CA MET A 77 -0.20 -2.39 -8.50
C MET A 77 1.12 -3.16 -8.35
N TYR A 78 1.45 -3.57 -7.12
CA TYR A 78 2.64 -4.37 -6.85
C TYR A 78 2.30 -5.85 -6.74
N VAL A 79 3.20 -6.69 -7.27
CA VAL A 79 3.06 -8.16 -7.21
C VAL A 79 3.07 -8.66 -5.76
N ASN A 80 3.86 -8.01 -4.89
CA ASN A 80 3.99 -8.40 -3.48
C ASN A 80 2.83 -7.94 -2.59
N ASP A 81 1.99 -7.02 -3.08
CA ASP A 81 0.80 -6.55 -2.36
C ASP A 81 -0.41 -7.44 -2.59
N GLN A 82 -0.28 -8.47 -3.43
CA GLN A 82 -1.33 -9.45 -3.63
C GLN A 82 -1.62 -10.12 -2.28
N PRO A 83 -2.85 -10.04 -1.75
CA PRO A 83 -3.20 -10.78 -0.56
C PRO A 83 -2.93 -12.25 -0.89
N ALA A 84 -2.08 -12.89 -0.09
CA ALA A 84 -1.64 -14.27 -0.32
C ALA A 84 -2.85 -15.11 -0.73
N LYS A 85 -2.84 -15.61 -1.96
CA LYS A 85 -3.89 -16.54 -2.40
C LYS A 85 -3.82 -17.70 -1.42
N ALA A 86 -4.93 -17.98 -0.74
CA ALA A 86 -5.00 -19.00 0.31
C ALA A 86 -4.58 -20.41 -0.17
N SER A 87 -4.40 -20.61 -1.48
CA SER A 87 -3.94 -21.84 -2.12
C SER A 87 -2.43 -22.07 -2.11
N ASP A 88 -1.60 -21.02 -1.92
CA ASP A 88 -0.17 -21.09 -2.24
C ASP A 88 0.74 -21.07 -1.01
N ILE A 89 0.20 -21.24 0.20
CA ILE A 89 1.01 -21.38 1.42
C ILE A 89 1.69 -22.76 1.40
N PRO A 90 3.03 -22.85 1.32
CA PRO A 90 3.72 -24.12 1.51
C PRO A 90 3.50 -24.57 2.95
N ASN A 91 2.78 -25.68 3.15
CA ASN A 91 2.45 -26.28 4.44
C ASN A 91 3.65 -26.79 5.27
N ASN A 92 4.87 -26.29 5.05
CA ASN A 92 6.09 -26.84 5.67
C ASN A 92 6.92 -25.84 6.50
N LEU A 93 6.30 -24.75 6.99
CA LEU A 93 6.84 -24.03 8.14
C LEU A 93 5.96 -24.39 9.33
N ASN A 94 6.44 -25.37 10.10
CA ASN A 94 5.89 -25.96 11.32
C ASN A 94 4.82 -25.05 11.98
N SER A 95 3.56 -25.23 11.58
CA SER A 95 2.43 -24.35 11.91
C SER A 95 2.35 -24.10 13.42
N ASP A 96 2.69 -25.11 14.20
CA ASP A 96 2.69 -25.07 15.66
C ASP A 96 3.67 -24.05 16.24
N SER A 97 4.86 -23.88 15.65
CA SER A 97 5.85 -22.91 16.15
C SER A 97 5.42 -21.47 15.91
N LEU A 98 4.80 -21.20 14.76
CA LEU A 98 4.28 -19.86 14.45
C LEU A 98 3.02 -19.57 15.25
N VAL A 99 2.13 -20.55 15.40
CA VAL A 99 0.93 -20.45 16.24
C VAL A 99 1.30 -20.18 17.69
N PHE A 100 2.34 -20.84 18.21
CA PHE A 100 2.84 -20.60 19.56
C PHE A 100 3.38 -19.17 19.72
N PHE A 101 4.24 -18.71 18.80
CA PHE A 101 4.80 -17.36 18.84
C PHE A 101 3.72 -16.28 18.72
N LEU A 102 2.77 -16.44 17.81
CA LEU A 102 1.66 -15.50 17.63
C LEU A 102 0.74 -15.48 18.86
N ARG A 103 0.47 -16.64 19.45
CA ARG A 103 -0.33 -16.72 20.69
C ARG A 103 0.38 -16.04 21.86
N ASP A 104 1.69 -16.22 21.99
CA ASP A 104 2.49 -15.58 23.03
C ASP A 104 2.50 -14.05 22.88
N LYS A 105 2.73 -13.56 21.65
CA LYS A 105 2.67 -12.12 21.35
C LYS A 105 1.28 -11.52 21.56
N ASN A 106 0.22 -12.24 21.20
CA ASN A 106 -1.15 -11.79 21.48
C ASN A 106 -1.41 -11.68 22.99
N LYS A 107 -0.95 -12.65 23.77
CA LYS A 107 -1.08 -12.63 25.24
C LYS A 107 -0.31 -11.44 25.85
N GLU A 108 0.90 -11.17 25.36
CA GLU A 108 1.70 -10.02 25.78
C GLU A 108 0.98 -8.69 25.47
N LEU A 109 0.45 -8.53 24.25
CA LEU A 109 -0.32 -7.35 23.84
C LEU A 109 -1.60 -7.17 24.67
N GLU A 110 -2.29 -8.25 25.02
CA GLU A 110 -3.46 -8.19 25.91
C GLU A 110 -3.09 -7.75 27.32
N CYS A 111 -1.97 -8.23 27.86
CA CYS A 111 -1.46 -7.78 29.15
C CYS A 111 -1.16 -6.28 29.14
N GLU A 112 -0.49 -5.80 28.09
CA GLU A 112 -0.15 -4.38 27.96
C GLU A 112 -1.39 -3.50 27.82
N ASN A 113 -2.37 -3.93 27.02
CA ASN A 113 -3.66 -3.25 26.93
C ASN A 113 -4.37 -3.15 28.29
N ARG A 114 -4.39 -4.24 29.07
CA ARG A 114 -4.97 -4.21 30.42
C ARG A 114 -4.23 -3.24 31.33
N ARG A 115 -2.89 -3.21 31.28
CA ARG A 115 -2.07 -2.28 32.06
C ARG A 115 -2.39 -0.82 31.72
N LEU A 116 -2.41 -0.50 30.42
CA LEU A 116 -2.74 0.83 29.92
C LEU A 116 -4.17 1.24 30.29
N LEU A 117 -5.13 0.32 30.28
CA LEU A 117 -6.50 0.58 30.72
C LEU A 117 -6.56 0.99 32.19
N VAL A 118 -5.84 0.27 33.07
CA VAL A 118 -5.75 0.59 34.50
C VAL A 118 -5.08 1.95 34.72
N GLU A 119 -3.98 2.21 34.02
CA GLU A 119 -3.26 3.48 34.10
C GLU A 119 -4.16 4.65 33.67
N ASN A 120 -4.86 4.50 32.54
CA ASN A 120 -5.82 5.50 32.08
C ASN A 120 -6.97 5.72 33.07
N ALA A 121 -7.51 4.66 33.68
CA ALA A 121 -8.54 4.80 34.71
C ALA A 121 -8.01 5.59 35.92
N SER A 122 -6.82 5.28 36.40
CA SER A 122 -6.20 5.99 37.52
C SER A 122 -5.90 7.45 37.19
N LEU A 123 -5.42 7.74 35.98
CA LEU A 123 -5.16 9.11 35.53
C LEU A 123 -6.45 9.92 35.43
N ARG A 124 -7.52 9.32 34.91
CA ARG A 124 -8.85 9.94 34.85
C ARG A 124 -9.37 10.32 36.23
N THR A 125 -9.32 9.38 37.20
CA THR A 125 -9.73 9.67 38.59
C THR A 125 -8.90 10.80 39.20
N ARG A 126 -7.58 10.81 38.96
CA ARG A 126 -6.69 11.86 39.49
C ARG A 126 -6.98 13.24 38.88
N LEU A 127 -7.34 13.31 37.59
CA LEU A 127 -7.76 14.54 36.94
C LEU A 127 -9.08 15.05 37.54
N GLU A 128 -10.05 14.18 37.75
CA GLU A 128 -11.36 14.53 38.32
C GLU A 128 -11.24 15.09 39.75
N LEU A 129 -10.40 14.48 40.59
CA LEU A 129 -10.10 14.99 41.94
C LEU A 129 -9.42 16.36 41.93
N LEU A 130 -8.56 16.64 40.93
CA LEU A 130 -7.89 17.93 40.81
C LEU A 130 -8.88 19.02 40.37
N ASP A 131 -9.80 18.71 39.46
CA ASP A 131 -10.86 19.63 39.05
C ASP A 131 -11.81 19.95 40.22
N ASP A 132 -12.19 18.95 41.02
CA ASP A 132 -12.98 19.14 42.23
C ASP A 132 -12.26 19.99 43.30
N SER A 133 -10.94 19.86 43.41
CA SER A 133 -10.14 20.66 44.35
C SER A 133 -10.06 22.13 43.95
N LYS A 134 -9.93 22.41 42.64
CA LYS A 134 -9.93 23.78 42.11
C LYS A 134 -11.28 24.48 42.30
N ASN A 135 -12.38 23.74 42.17
CA ASN A 135 -13.74 24.26 42.32
C ASN A 135 -14.14 24.52 43.79
N LYS A 136 -13.38 24.04 44.78
CA LYS A 136 -13.62 24.28 46.23
C LYS A 136 -12.79 25.41 46.84
N THR A 137 -11.79 25.92 46.12
CA THR A 137 -10.93 27.05 46.55
C THR A 137 -11.22 28.37 45.83
N GLY A 138 -12.36 28.47 45.14
CA GLY A 138 -12.84 29.69 44.47
C GLY A 138 -14.04 30.30 45.17
#